data_AF-A0A6M4IM67-F1
#
_entry.id   AF-A0A6M4IM67-F1
#
_cell.length_a   1.000
_cell.length_b   1.000
_cell.length_c   1.000
_cell.angle_alpha   90.00
_cell.angle_beta   90.00
_cell.angle_gamma   90.00
#
_symmetry.space_group_name_H-M   'P 1'
#
loop_
_entity.id
_entity.type
_entity.pdbx_description
1 polymer ?
#
loop_
_entity_poly.entity_id
_entity_poly.type
_entity_poly.pdbx_seq_one_letter_code
_entity_poly.pdbx_strand_id
1 'polypeptide(L)'
;MLFNGLGDMKWGMVWRTGANEATHFTTSKPLQFGATLVPAGTYTLFTKIVENGKWELVVNKQTKQWGTDYDEKQDLARIPMTVTSNNAVVEKMEIMVKPAGKGGELIVAWDNYKAVAVFTAK
;
A
#
# COMPACT_ATOMS: atom_id res chain seq x y z
N MET A 1 6.82 6.67 21.39
CA MET A 1 5.92 5.55 21.07
C MET A 1 5.11 5.96 19.86
N LEU A 2 5.32 5.32 18.70
CA LEU A 2 4.57 5.61 17.48
C LEU A 2 3.55 4.48 17.30
N PHE A 3 2.31 4.78 17.71
CA PHE A 3 1.08 4.03 17.45
C PHE A 3 0.97 2.66 18.13
N ASN A 4 0.35 2.63 19.32
CA ASN A 4 -0.20 1.41 19.90
C ASN A 4 -1.31 0.90 18.96
N GLY A 5 -1.17 -0.34 18.46
CA GLY A 5 -1.90 -0.92 17.34
C GLY A 5 -3.38 -0.59 17.20
N LEU A 6 -3.81 -0.41 15.93
CA LEU A 6 -5.17 -0.31 15.37
C LEU A 6 -6.23 0.59 16.05
N GLY A 7 -6.06 1.04 17.29
CA GLY A 7 -7.05 1.80 18.05
C GLY A 7 -7.31 3.21 17.50
N ASP A 8 -6.31 3.78 16.84
CA ASP A 8 -6.44 5.05 16.13
C ASP A 8 -6.93 4.87 14.67
N MET A 9 -7.01 3.62 14.18
CA MET A 9 -7.41 3.31 12.82
C MET A 9 -8.92 3.35 12.62
N LYS A 10 -9.44 4.55 12.35
CA LYS A 10 -10.83 4.68 11.90
C LYS A 10 -11.00 4.03 10.52
N TRP A 11 -12.00 3.16 10.41
CA TRP A 11 -12.43 2.59 9.14
C TRP A 11 -12.69 3.67 8.10
N GLY A 12 -12.21 3.45 6.88
CA GLY A 12 -12.37 4.38 5.77
C GLY A 12 -11.29 5.47 5.66
N MET A 13 -10.41 5.62 6.64
CA MET A 13 -9.28 6.56 6.53
C MET A 13 -8.15 6.01 5.67
N VAL A 14 -7.50 6.91 4.94
CA VAL A 14 -6.27 6.65 4.20
C VAL A 14 -5.08 6.90 5.14
N TRP A 15 -4.27 5.87 5.31
CA TRP A 15 -3.09 5.86 6.16
C TRP A 15 -1.86 6.04 5.31
N ARG A 16 -0.91 6.81 5.83
CA ARG A 16 0.44 6.87 5.32
C ARG A 16 1.06 5.47 5.35
N THR A 17 1.42 4.94 4.20
CA THR A 17 2.25 3.73 4.12
C THR A 17 3.69 4.16 4.35
N GLY A 18 4.24 3.92 5.54
CA GLY A 18 5.60 4.29 5.93
C GLY A 18 5.69 5.27 7.11
N ALA A 19 6.90 5.82 7.31
CA ALA A 19 7.19 6.80 8.35
C ALA A 19 7.11 8.21 7.77
N ASN A 20 8.15 9.04 7.81
CA ASN A 20 8.01 10.49 7.61
C ASN A 20 7.58 10.94 6.20
N GLU A 21 8.44 10.71 5.20
CA GLU A 21 8.16 11.03 3.79
C GLU A 21 7.19 10.03 3.16
N ALA A 22 6.44 10.46 2.14
CA ALA A 22 5.58 9.56 1.39
C ALA A 22 6.41 8.46 0.74
N THR A 23 6.01 7.20 0.88
CA THR A 23 6.73 6.09 0.24
C THR A 23 6.60 6.20 -1.27
N HIS A 24 7.71 6.48 -1.96
CA HIS A 24 7.74 6.50 -3.42
C HIS A 24 7.76 5.08 -3.99
N PHE A 25 7.01 4.91 -5.06
CA PHE A 25 6.95 3.69 -5.83
C PHE A 25 7.19 4.00 -7.30
N THR A 26 8.31 3.52 -7.83
CA THR A 26 8.68 3.73 -9.23
C THR A 26 8.66 2.40 -9.96
N THR A 27 7.99 2.37 -11.11
CA THR A 27 7.98 1.23 -12.02
C THR A 27 8.39 1.67 -13.42
N SER A 28 9.28 0.89 -14.05
CA SER A 28 9.75 1.12 -15.43
C SER A 28 8.82 0.50 -16.49
N LYS A 29 7.85 -0.33 -16.05
CA LYS A 29 6.87 -1.00 -16.91
C LYS A 29 5.45 -0.80 -16.38
N PRO A 30 4.44 -0.85 -17.23
CA PRO A 30 3.06 -0.92 -16.76
C PRO A 30 2.85 -2.18 -15.90
N LEU A 31 2.23 -2.01 -14.74
CA LEU A 31 1.89 -3.09 -13.81
C LEU A 31 0.38 -3.31 -13.80
N GLN A 32 -0.05 -4.56 -13.96
CA GLN A 32 -1.46 -4.94 -13.93
C GLN A 32 -1.79 -5.61 -12.59
N PHE A 33 -2.62 -4.96 -11.78
CA PHE A 33 -3.15 -5.46 -10.51
C PHE A 33 -4.62 -5.86 -10.70
N GLY A 34 -4.90 -7.15 -10.88
CA GLY A 34 -6.26 -7.61 -11.22
C GLY A 34 -6.79 -6.88 -12.46
N ALA A 35 -7.90 -6.14 -12.34
CA ALA A 35 -8.47 -5.32 -13.41
C ALA A 35 -7.80 -3.94 -13.57
N THR A 36 -7.00 -3.51 -12.61
CA THR A 36 -6.41 -2.18 -12.54
C THR A 36 -5.05 -2.13 -13.23
N LEU A 37 -4.86 -1.19 -14.16
CA LEU A 37 -3.58 -0.92 -14.80
C LEU A 37 -2.92 0.31 -14.16
N VAL A 38 -1.68 0.14 -13.69
CA VAL A 38 -0.81 1.23 -13.23
C VAL A 38 0.27 1.44 -14.29
N PRO A 39 0.30 2.57 -15.03
CA PRO A 39 1.33 2.85 -16.03
C PRO A 39 2.74 2.89 -15.42
N ALA A 40 3.76 2.82 -16.27
CA ALA A 40 5.12 3.12 -15.85
C ALA A 40 5.21 4.57 -15.35
N GLY A 41 5.93 4.80 -14.26
CA GLY A 41 6.01 6.11 -13.62
C GLY A 41 6.43 6.02 -12.16
N THR A 42 6.45 7.19 -11.52
CA THR A 42 6.72 7.34 -10.09
C THR A 42 5.46 7.85 -9.40
N TYR A 43 5.10 7.17 -8.33
CA TYR A 43 3.90 7.39 -7.53
C TYR A 43 4.26 7.42 -6.06
N THR A 44 3.26 7.69 -5.22
CA THR A 44 3.34 7.48 -3.79
C THR A 44 2.30 6.45 -3.34
N LEU A 45 2.63 5.71 -2.29
CA LEU A 45 1.79 4.63 -1.77
C LEU A 45 1.15 5.05 -0.45
N PHE A 46 -0.15 4.78 -0.35
CA PHE A 46 -0.93 4.88 0.87
C PHE A 46 -1.73 3.58 1.07
N THR A 47 -2.22 3.35 2.29
CA THR A 47 -3.02 2.18 2.63
C THR A 47 -4.35 2.65 3.17
N LYS A 48 -5.45 2.24 2.55
CA LYS A 48 -6.78 2.49 3.08
C LYS A 48 -7.27 1.22 3.75
N ILE A 49 -7.70 1.32 5.00
CA ILE A 49 -8.36 0.22 5.69
C ILE A 49 -9.86 0.47 5.59
N VAL A 50 -10.56 -0.41 4.87
CA VAL A 50 -12.01 -0.31 4.71
C VAL A 50 -12.71 -1.18 5.75
N GLU A 51 -14.00 -0.93 5.93
CA GLU A 51 -14.84 -1.67 6.86
C GLU A 51 -14.74 -3.19 6.63
N ASN A 52 -14.80 -3.96 7.73
CA ASN A 52 -14.61 -5.42 7.77
C ASN A 52 -13.18 -5.91 7.51
N GLY A 53 -12.16 -5.10 7.78
CA GLY A 53 -10.76 -5.55 7.78
C GLY A 53 -10.15 -5.75 6.39
N LYS A 54 -10.80 -5.29 5.32
CA LYS A 54 -10.22 -5.31 3.97
C LYS A 54 -9.31 -4.09 3.79
N TRP A 55 -8.21 -4.27 3.06
CA TRP A 55 -7.23 -3.21 2.83
C TRP A 55 -7.15 -2.90 1.34
N GLU A 56 -6.92 -1.63 1.00
CA GLU A 56 -6.64 -1.18 -0.35
C GLU A 56 -5.28 -0.49 -0.39
N LEU A 57 -4.45 -0.88 -1.36
CA LEU A 57 -3.28 -0.12 -1.73
C LEU A 57 -3.74 1.06 -2.59
N VAL A 58 -3.43 2.27 -2.14
CA VAL A 58 -3.73 3.50 -2.86
C VAL A 58 -2.47 3.95 -3.58
N VAL A 59 -2.57 4.11 -4.90
CA VAL A 59 -1.49 4.64 -5.74
C VAL A 59 -1.85 6.08 -6.08
N ASN A 60 -1.05 7.02 -5.59
CA ASN A 60 -1.30 8.46 -5.73
C ASN A 60 -0.25 9.12 -6.63
N LYS A 61 -0.68 10.07 -7.47
CA LYS A 61 0.16 10.78 -8.46
C LYS A 61 1.05 11.85 -7.83
N GLN A 62 0.76 12.30 -6.61
CA GLN A 62 1.64 13.23 -5.90
C GLN A 62 2.99 12.56 -5.66
N THR A 63 4.05 13.36 -5.77
CA THR A 63 5.41 12.94 -5.43
C THR A 63 6.09 14.04 -4.61
N LYS A 64 6.99 13.61 -3.71
CA LYS A 64 7.81 14.50 -2.85
C LYS A 64 7.02 15.27 -1.78
N GLN A 65 5.75 14.92 -1.58
CA GLN A 65 4.95 15.44 -0.48
C GLN A 65 5.31 14.75 0.84
N TRP A 66 4.98 15.39 1.96
CA TRP A 66 5.05 14.73 3.25
C TRP A 66 4.04 13.59 3.30
N GLY A 67 4.34 12.50 4.00
CA GLY A 67 3.47 11.31 3.92
C GLY A 67 2.07 11.50 4.52
N THR A 68 1.79 12.62 5.19
CA THR A 68 0.44 12.97 5.66
C THR A 68 -0.32 13.93 4.73
N ASP A 69 0.35 14.51 3.72
CA ASP A 69 -0.24 15.49 2.80
C ASP A 69 -0.91 14.78 1.61
N TYR A 70 -1.93 13.99 1.94
CA TYR A 70 -2.70 13.18 1.00
C TYR A 70 -3.86 13.98 0.36
N ASP A 71 -3.92 14.01 -0.98
CA ASP A 71 -5.07 14.49 -1.76
C ASP A 71 -5.69 13.34 -2.56
N GLU A 72 -6.92 12.95 -2.21
CA GLU A 72 -7.68 11.89 -2.88
C GLU A 72 -7.92 12.19 -4.37
N LYS A 73 -7.96 13.46 -4.79
CA LYS A 73 -8.12 13.82 -6.22
C LYS A 73 -6.91 13.41 -7.06
N GLN A 74 -5.79 13.11 -6.40
CA GLN A 74 -4.56 12.65 -7.03
C GLN A 74 -4.44 11.13 -7.07
N ASP A 75 -5.42 10.38 -6.54
CA ASP A 75 -5.44 8.94 -6.65
C ASP A 75 -5.51 8.51 -8.13
N LEU A 76 -4.54 7.69 -8.52
CA LEU A 76 -4.57 6.97 -9.79
C LEU A 76 -5.42 5.72 -9.67
N ALA A 77 -5.28 5.00 -8.55
CA ALA A 77 -5.94 3.72 -8.33
C ALA A 77 -6.07 3.38 -6.84
N ARG A 78 -7.13 2.63 -6.53
CA ARG A 78 -7.30 1.88 -5.28
C ARG A 78 -7.32 0.39 -5.64
N ILE A 79 -6.40 -0.37 -5.08
CA ILE A 79 -6.15 -1.77 -5.43
C ILE A 79 -6.48 -2.63 -4.21
N PRO A 80 -7.51 -3.50 -4.29
CA PRO A 80 -7.81 -4.42 -3.19
C PRO A 80 -6.60 -5.31 -2.88
N MET A 81 -6.30 -5.47 -1.59
CA MET A 81 -5.23 -6.34 -1.10
C MET A 81 -5.81 -7.57 -0.41
N THR A 82 -5.13 -8.69 -0.56
CA THR A 82 -5.40 -9.91 0.23
C THR A 82 -4.76 -9.76 1.60
N VAL A 83 -5.58 -9.72 2.66
CA VAL A 83 -5.12 -9.56 4.05
C VAL A 83 -5.08 -10.91 4.75
N THR A 84 -3.97 -11.20 5.43
CA THR A 84 -3.74 -12.42 6.22
C THR A 84 -3.14 -12.06 7.57
N SER A 85 -3.43 -12.85 8.62
CA SER A 85 -2.76 -12.72 9.91
C SER A 85 -1.31 -13.23 9.86
N ASN A 86 -0.42 -12.57 10.58
CA ASN A 86 0.96 -13.00 10.79
C ASN A 86 1.07 -13.93 12.01
N ASN A 87 2.06 -14.81 12.00
CA ASN A 87 2.37 -15.67 13.16
C ASN A 87 3.17 -14.93 14.24
N ALA A 88 3.78 -13.79 13.89
CA ALA A 88 4.54 -12.95 14.79
C ALA A 88 4.20 -11.48 14.52
N VAL A 89 4.26 -10.66 15.57
CA VAL A 89 3.98 -9.22 15.49
C VAL A 89 5.09 -8.53 14.70
N VAL A 90 4.69 -7.72 13.72
CA VAL A 90 5.58 -6.87 12.92
C VAL A 90 5.56 -5.45 13.50
N GLU A 91 6.49 -5.16 14.41
CA GLU A 91 6.55 -3.88 15.14
C GLU A 91 6.77 -2.66 14.22
N LYS A 92 7.61 -2.83 13.20
CA LYS A 92 7.91 -1.79 12.21
C LYS A 92 7.25 -2.15 10.90
N MET A 93 6.47 -1.24 10.32
CA MET A 93 5.85 -1.48 9.01
C MET A 93 6.90 -1.85 7.97
N GLU A 94 6.69 -3.00 7.33
CA GLU A 94 7.51 -3.50 6.24
C GLU A 94 6.77 -3.35 4.92
N ILE A 95 7.49 -2.87 3.91
CA ILE A 95 7.01 -2.74 2.53
C ILE A 95 7.98 -3.51 1.65
N MET A 96 7.50 -4.54 0.97
CA MET A 96 8.34 -5.43 0.17
C MET A 96 7.77 -5.62 -1.23
N VAL A 97 8.65 -5.79 -2.20
CA VAL A 97 8.30 -6.29 -3.52
C VAL A 97 9.00 -7.63 -3.73
N LYS A 98 8.24 -8.69 -4.00
CA LYS A 98 8.78 -10.03 -4.26
C LYS A 98 8.44 -10.49 -5.68
N PRO A 99 9.42 -10.99 -6.46
CA PRO A 99 9.13 -11.58 -7.77
C PRO A 99 8.18 -12.78 -7.65
N ALA A 100 7.20 -12.87 -8.54
CA ALA A 100 6.22 -13.96 -8.61
C ALA A 100 5.65 -14.09 -10.03
N GLY A 101 5.76 -15.28 -10.62
CA GLY A 101 5.25 -15.55 -11.97
C GLY A 101 5.76 -14.55 -13.02
N LYS A 102 4.84 -13.89 -13.73
CA LYS A 102 5.14 -12.84 -14.73
C LYS A 102 5.25 -11.42 -14.14
N GLY A 103 5.34 -11.29 -12.83
CA GLY A 103 5.46 -10.00 -12.15
C GLY A 103 5.91 -10.18 -10.70
N GLY A 104 5.07 -9.78 -9.77
CA GLY A 104 5.42 -9.82 -8.36
C GLY A 104 4.27 -9.55 -7.39
N GLU A 105 4.63 -9.52 -6.13
CA GLU A 105 3.76 -9.22 -5.00
C GLU A 105 4.29 -7.96 -4.33
N LEU A 106 3.43 -6.95 -4.17
CA LEU A 106 3.67 -5.83 -3.27
C LEU A 106 3.03 -6.17 -1.92
N ILE A 107 3.84 -6.18 -0.88
CA ILE A 107 3.48 -6.66 0.45
C ILE A 107 3.62 -5.50 1.42
N VAL A 108 2.58 -5.23 2.20
CA VAL A 108 2.61 -4.34 3.36
C VAL A 108 2.33 -5.17 4.59
N ALA A 109 3.27 -5.25 5.53
CA ALA A 109 3.11 -5.99 6.78
C ALA A 109 3.29 -5.06 7.97
N TRP A 110 2.38 -5.15 8.94
CA TRP A 110 2.45 -4.40 10.18
C TRP A 110 1.55 -5.04 11.24
N ASP A 111 1.99 -4.99 12.49
CA ASP A 111 1.32 -5.61 13.63
C ASP A 111 1.05 -7.10 13.32
N ASN A 112 -0.15 -7.59 13.57
CA ASN A 112 -0.55 -8.96 13.33
C ASN A 112 -1.02 -9.23 11.88
N TYR A 113 -0.79 -8.30 10.93
CA TYR A 113 -1.36 -8.40 9.59
C TYR A 113 -0.33 -8.23 8.47
N LYS A 114 -0.61 -8.89 7.36
CA LYS A 114 0.07 -8.72 6.07
C LYS A 114 -0.98 -8.57 4.98
N ALA A 115 -0.87 -7.52 4.18
CA ALA A 115 -1.67 -7.27 3.00
C ALA A 115 -0.82 -7.44 1.74
N VAL A 116 -1.36 -8.13 0.74
CA VAL A 116 -0.64 -8.44 -0.51
C VAL A 116 -1.44 -7.96 -1.72
N ALA A 117 -0.78 -7.20 -2.59
CA ALA A 117 -1.26 -6.84 -3.92
C ALA A 117 -0.41 -7.53 -4.98
N VAL A 118 -1.00 -8.47 -5.72
CA VAL A 118 -0.32 -9.22 -6.79
C VAL A 118 -0.40 -8.43 -8.10
N PHE A 119 0.72 -8.37 -8.84
CA PHE A 119 0.77 -7.74 -10.15
C PHE A 119 1.50 -8.58 -11.19
N THR A 120 1.18 -8.34 -12.47
CA THR A 120 2.02 -8.75 -13.60
C THR A 120 2.68 -7.54 -14.23
N ALA A 121 3.92 -7.67 -14.71
CA ALA A 121 4.60 -6.63 -15.47
C ALA A 121 4.33 -6.87 -16.97
N LYS A 122 3.89 -5.85 -17.69
CA LYS A 122 3.68 -5.91 -19.15
C LYS A 122 4.94 -5.50 -19.91
#